data_AF-A0A382K547-F1
#
_entry.id   AF-A0A382K547-F1
#
_cell.length_a   1.000
_cell.length_b   1.000
_cell.length_c   1.000
_cell.angle_alpha   90.00
_cell.angle_beta   90.00
_cell.angle_gamma   90.00
#
_symmetry.space_group_name_H-M   'P 1'
#
loop_
_entity.id
_entity.type
_entity.pdbx_description
1 polymer ?
#
loop_
_entity_poly.entity_id
_entity_poly.type
_entity_poly.pdbx_seq_one_letter_code
_entity_poly.pdbx_strand_id
1 'polypeptide(L)'
;MCPQILEKDYTGLNIRSFKSENIYPLLPLLSQEFPNWTIDKIKNYIKLVISKKNDVAGILVAQNDSLYNVGMLIYTFQTVTSGLLDNSKKEKFLNGIVVENLNASSPILQKQV
;
A
#
# COMPACT_ATOMS: atom_id res chain seq x y z
N MET A 1 -21.82 22.40 -12.25
CA MET A 1 -20.74 21.48 -11.82
C MET A 1 -21.36 20.52 -10.82
N CYS A 2 -21.60 19.27 -11.21
CA CYS A 2 -22.23 18.28 -10.33
C CYS A 2 -21.21 17.83 -9.27
N PRO A 3 -21.57 17.81 -7.97
CA PRO A 3 -20.70 17.25 -6.96
C PRO A 3 -20.55 15.75 -7.23
N GLN A 4 -19.32 15.31 -7.46
CA GLN A 4 -19.00 13.89 -7.50
C GLN A 4 -19.17 13.38 -6.06
N ILE A 5 -20.25 12.64 -5.82
CA ILE A 5 -20.45 11.90 -4.58
C ILE A 5 -19.34 10.84 -4.57
N LEU A 6 -18.29 11.06 -3.76
CA LEU A 6 -17.39 9.97 -3.39
C LEU A 6 -18.28 8.87 -2.82
N GLU A 7 -18.34 7.71 -3.47
CA GLU A 7 -18.93 6.52 -2.88
C GLU A 7 -18.27 6.31 -1.51
N LYS A 8 -19.02 6.55 -0.44
CA LYS A 8 -18.59 6.22 0.90
C LYS A 8 -18.67 4.71 1.00
N ASP A 9 -17.52 4.04 0.98
CA ASP A 9 -17.45 2.63 1.33
C ASP A 9 -18.17 2.42 2.67
N TYR A 10 -19.03 1.41 2.75
CA TYR A 10 -19.84 1.06 3.93
C TYR A 10 -19.02 0.85 5.23
N THR A 11 -17.70 0.88 5.12
CA THR A 11 -16.71 0.71 6.19
C THR A 11 -16.29 2.01 6.88
N GLY A 12 -16.67 3.18 6.36
CA GLY A 12 -16.22 4.48 6.90
C GLY A 12 -14.73 4.77 6.64
N LEU A 13 -14.15 4.08 5.65
CA LEU A 13 -12.76 4.25 5.21
C LEU A 13 -12.74 4.83 3.80
N ASN A 14 -11.84 5.78 3.57
CA ASN A 14 -11.49 6.30 2.27
C ASN A 14 -10.12 5.75 1.88
N ILE A 15 -10.08 4.94 0.81
CA ILE A 15 -8.84 4.37 0.28
C ILE A 15 -8.32 5.29 -0.83
N ARG A 16 -7.07 5.74 -0.70
CA ARG A 16 -6.42 6.60 -1.70
C ARG A 16 -4.99 6.19 -1.99
N SER A 17 -4.53 6.51 -3.20
CA SER A 17 -3.11 6.41 -3.55
C SER A 17 -2.30 7.50 -2.85
N PHE A 18 -1.23 7.12 -2.18
CA PHE A 18 -0.29 8.03 -1.55
C PHE A 18 0.84 8.40 -2.52
N LYS A 19 0.93 9.68 -2.86
CA LYS A 19 1.86 10.22 -3.87
C LYS A 19 2.75 11.36 -3.35
N SER A 20 2.73 11.58 -2.04
CA SER A 20 3.42 12.71 -1.39
C SER A 20 4.81 12.30 -0.93
N GLU A 21 5.83 13.16 -1.12
CA GLU A 21 7.15 12.97 -0.50
C GLU A 21 7.11 13.19 1.03
N ASN A 22 6.10 13.89 1.55
CA ASN A 22 5.93 14.08 2.98
C ASN A 22 5.36 12.80 3.63
N ILE A 23 6.24 12.00 4.24
CA ILE A 23 5.90 10.73 4.90
C ILE A 23 5.31 10.89 6.31
N TYR A 24 5.38 12.09 6.92
CA TYR A 24 5.02 12.27 8.33
C TYR A 24 3.59 11.80 8.67
N PRO A 25 2.57 11.98 7.81
CA PRO A 25 1.22 11.45 8.05
C PRO A 25 1.13 9.92 8.13
N LEU A 26 2.13 9.20 7.60
CA LEU A 26 2.21 7.74 7.62
C LEU A 26 3.30 7.23 8.57
N LEU A 27 4.08 8.12 9.19
CA LEU A 27 5.21 7.73 10.01
C LEU A 27 4.84 6.74 11.13
N PRO A 28 3.69 6.85 11.82
CA PRO A 28 3.30 5.84 12.80
C PRO A 28 3.18 4.43 12.20
N LEU A 29 2.52 4.31 11.04
CA LEU A 29 2.36 3.04 10.31
C LEU A 29 3.70 2.51 9.79
N LEU A 30 4.52 3.39 9.24
CA LEU A 30 5.83 3.06 8.69
C LEU A 30 6.82 2.63 9.78
N SER A 31 6.81 3.28 10.94
CA SER A 31 7.65 2.91 12.06
C SER A 31 7.21 1.59 12.71
N GLN A 32 5.90 1.28 12.71
CA GLN A 32 5.42 -0.04 13.13
C GLN A 32 5.89 -1.14 12.18
N GLU A 33 5.91 -0.86 10.88
CA GLU A 33 6.33 -1.82 9.87
C GLU A 33 7.86 -2.01 9.82
N PHE A 34 8.59 -0.91 9.96
CA PHE A 34 10.05 -0.89 9.85
C PHE A 34 10.67 -0.42 11.19
N PRO A 35 10.48 -1.16 12.29
CA PRO A 35 10.87 -0.71 13.64
C PRO A 35 12.39 -0.49 13.79
N ASN A 36 13.19 -1.17 12.96
CA ASN A 36 14.64 -1.11 12.98
C ASN A 36 15.23 -0.17 11.91
N TRP A 37 14.40 0.57 11.18
CA TRP A 37 14.87 1.49 10.13
C TRP A 37 14.96 2.91 10.67
N THR A 38 16.02 3.63 10.29
CA THR A 38 16.10 5.07 10.53
C THR A 38 15.02 5.79 9.71
N ILE A 39 14.59 6.95 10.20
CA ILE A 39 13.59 7.78 9.49
C ILE A 39 14.07 8.11 8.06
N ASP A 40 15.37 8.38 7.89
CA ASP A 40 15.93 8.68 6.55
C ASP A 40 15.87 7.47 5.62
N LYS A 41 16.09 6.26 6.13
CA LYS A 41 15.93 5.03 5.34
C LYS A 41 14.48 4.83 4.90
N ILE A 42 13.52 5.07 5.79
CA ILE A 42 12.09 5.02 5.47
C ILE A 42 11.73 6.07 4.41
N LYS A 43 12.18 7.32 4.57
CA LYS A 43 11.97 8.39 3.58
C LYS A 43 12.48 8.00 2.20
N ASN A 44 13.71 7.49 2.12
CA ASN A 44 14.32 7.09 0.87
C ASN A 44 13.58 5.93 0.20
N TYR A 45 13.13 4.93 0.98
CA TYR A 45 12.34 3.82 0.46
C TYR A 45 10.99 4.30 -0.09
N ILE A 46 10.24 5.10 0.66
CA ILE A 46 8.94 5.61 0.21
C ILE A 46 9.10 6.48 -1.03
N LYS A 47 10.13 7.33 -1.08
CA LYS A 47 10.48 8.11 -2.27
C LYS A 47 10.74 7.21 -3.48
N LEU A 48 11.46 6.11 -3.29
CA LEU A 48 11.70 5.14 -4.36
C LEU A 48 10.38 4.52 -4.86
N VAL A 49 9.51 4.07 -3.95
CA VAL A 49 8.22 3.46 -4.30
C VAL A 49 7.34 4.41 -5.09
N ILE A 50 7.17 5.66 -4.63
CA ILE A 50 6.31 6.64 -5.33
C ILE A 50 6.95 7.21 -6.61
N SER A 51 8.28 7.11 -6.76
CA SER A 51 9.00 7.54 -7.97
C SER A 51 8.88 6.55 -9.13
N LYS A 52 8.57 5.27 -8.84
CA LYS A 52 8.22 4.31 -9.89
C LYS A 52 6.91 4.78 -10.54
N LYS A 53 6.80 4.62 -11.86
CA LYS A 53 5.55 4.95 -12.57
C LYS A 53 4.39 4.28 -11.82
N ASN A 54 3.28 5.00 -11.62
CA ASN A 54 2.10 4.54 -10.85
C ASN A 54 1.55 3.18 -11.36
N ASP A 55 1.90 2.84 -12.59
CA ASP A 55 1.57 1.64 -13.34
C ASP A 55 2.42 0.41 -12.94
N VAL A 56 3.49 0.58 -12.16
CA VAL A 56 4.40 -0.51 -11.73
C VAL A 56 4.44 -0.69 -10.22
N ALA A 57 4.39 0.37 -9.42
CA ALA A 57 4.37 0.24 -7.96
C ALA A 57 3.61 1.41 -7.33
N GLY A 58 3.18 1.23 -6.09
CA GLY A 58 2.47 2.29 -5.39
C GLY A 58 2.19 1.98 -3.93
N ILE A 59 1.57 2.96 -3.30
CA ILE A 59 1.12 2.88 -1.92
C ILE A 59 -0.36 3.25 -1.87
N LEU A 60 -1.19 2.39 -1.30
CA LEU A 60 -2.57 2.71 -0.93
C LEU A 60 -2.63 2.97 0.57
N VAL A 61 -3.41 3.96 0.96
CA VAL A 61 -3.63 4.33 2.36
C VAL A 61 -5.12 4.35 2.62
N ALA A 62 -5.53 3.69 3.71
CA ALA A 62 -6.88 3.77 4.24
C ALA A 62 -6.94 4.89 5.29
N GLN A 63 -7.84 5.85 5.09
CA GLN A 63 -8.10 6.95 6.02
C GLN A 63 -9.52 6.83 6.58
N ASN A 64 -9.71 7.02 7.88
CA ASN A 64 -11.06 7.05 8.47
C ASN A 64 -11.72 8.43 8.35
N ASP A 65 -13.00 8.51 8.71
CA ASP A 65 -13.79 9.76 8.71
C ASP A 65 -13.21 10.87 9.59
N SER A 66 -12.34 10.55 10.56
CA SER A 66 -11.62 11.51 11.41
C SER A 66 -10.27 11.94 10.83
N LEU A 67 -9.99 11.63 9.56
CA LEU A 67 -8.77 11.96 8.83
C LEU A 67 -7.50 11.25 9.32
N TYR A 68 -7.60 10.22 10.16
CA TYR A 68 -6.47 9.40 10.56
C TYR A 68 -6.20 8.31 9.52
N ASN A 69 -4.94 8.17 9.11
CA ASN A 69 -4.50 7.02 8.31
C ASN A 69 -4.43 5.80 9.23
N VAL A 70 -5.23 4.77 8.93
CA VAL A 70 -5.40 3.57 9.77
C VAL A 70 -4.88 2.29 9.12
N GLY A 71 -4.42 2.38 7.87
CA GLY A 71 -3.78 1.27 7.18
C GLY A 71 -3.05 1.70 5.93
N MET A 72 -2.10 0.88 5.50
CA MET A 72 -1.26 1.11 4.34
C MET A 72 -0.95 -0.22 3.63
N LEU A 73 -0.99 -0.19 2.30
CA LEU A 73 -0.56 -1.26 1.41
C LEU A 73 0.55 -0.73 0.50
N ILE A 74 1.71 -1.38 0.50
CA ILE A 74 2.78 -1.14 -0.47
C ILE A 74 2.79 -2.29 -1.47
N TYR A 75 2.70 -1.99 -2.76
CA TYR A 75 2.55 -2.99 -3.81
C TYR A 75 3.41 -2.69 -5.04
N THR A 76 3.73 -3.76 -5.78
CA THR A 76 4.40 -3.71 -7.08
C THR A 76 3.72 -4.68 -8.05
N PHE A 77 3.43 -4.25 -9.28
CA PHE A 77 3.06 -5.11 -10.39
C PHE A 77 4.30 -5.79 -10.96
N GLN A 78 4.32 -7.12 -10.96
CA GLN A 78 5.43 -7.89 -11.49
C GLN A 78 4.93 -8.93 -12.49
N THR A 79 5.69 -9.13 -13.56
CA THR A 79 5.48 -10.25 -14.48
C THR A 79 6.40 -11.38 -14.06
N VAL A 80 5.82 -12.52 -13.69
CA VAL A 80 6.56 -13.73 -13.30
C VAL A 80 6.47 -14.77 -14.41
N THR A 81 7.53 -15.56 -14.57
CA THR A 81 7.52 -16.70 -15.48
C THR A 81 6.83 -17.90 -14.82
N SER A 82 5.97 -18.58 -15.56
CA SER A 82 5.18 -19.73 -15.09
C SER A 82 6.01 -20.91 -14.61
N GLY A 83 7.32 -20.95 -14.88
CA GLY A 83 8.21 -22.05 -14.44
C GLY A 83 8.28 -22.24 -12.92
N LEU A 84 7.89 -21.24 -12.12
CA LEU A 84 7.76 -21.34 -10.66
C LEU A 84 6.38 -21.82 -10.17
N LEU A 85 5.35 -21.77 -11.01
CA LEU A 85 3.95 -22.00 -10.61
C LEU A 85 3.30 -23.19 -11.32
N ASP A 86 3.87 -23.64 -12.44
CA ASP A 86 3.28 -24.66 -13.29
C ASP A 86 4.39 -25.55 -13.89
N ASN A 87 4.30 -26.87 -13.69
CA ASN A 87 5.26 -27.85 -14.23
C ASN A 87 5.15 -28.05 -15.75
N SER A 88 4.45 -27.15 -16.45
CA SER A 88 4.17 -27.25 -17.88
C SER A 88 5.30 -26.60 -18.70
N LYS A 89 5.78 -27.29 -19.74
CA LYS A 89 6.94 -26.92 -20.59
C LYS A 89 6.76 -25.64 -21.45
N LYS A 90 5.75 -24.81 -21.18
CA LYS A 90 5.53 -23.55 -21.93
C LYS A 90 5.73 -22.38 -20.98
N GLU A 91 6.75 -21.56 -21.26
CA GLU A 91 6.95 -20.29 -20.58
C GLU A 91 5.74 -19.38 -20.85
N LYS A 92 4.88 -19.22 -19.85
CA LYS A 92 3.82 -18.21 -19.85
C LYS A 92 4.24 -17.10 -18.90
N PHE A 93 4.20 -15.88 -19.40
CA PHE A 93 4.31 -14.70 -18.55
C PHE A 93 2.98 -14.47 -17.85
N LEU A 94 2.99 -14.53 -16.53
CA LEU A 94 1.83 -14.24 -15.69
C LEU A 94 2.04 -12.88 -15.04
N ASN A 95 1.07 -11.98 -15.20
CA ASN A 95 1.07 -10.70 -14.49
C ASN A 95 0.48 -10.90 -13.10
N GLY A 96 1.23 -10.50 -12.07
CA GLY A 96 0.84 -10.63 -10.67
C GLY A 96 0.99 -9.30 -9.92
N ILE A 97 0.19 -9.15 -8.87
CA ILE A 97 0.36 -8.09 -7.87
C ILE A 97 1.17 -8.67 -6.73
N VAL A 98 2.34 -8.08 -6.47
CA VAL A 98 3.15 -8.39 -5.30
C VAL A 98 2.81 -7.38 -4.22
N VAL A 99 2.25 -7.87 -3.11
CA VAL A 99 2.06 -7.09 -1.89
C VAL A 99 3.36 -7.15 -1.11
N GLU A 100 4.12 -6.06 -1.15
CA GLU A 100 5.37 -5.93 -0.39
C GLU A 100 5.09 -5.72 1.08
N ASN A 101 3.96 -5.05 1.39
CA ASN A 101 3.61 -4.73 2.75
C ASN A 101 2.12 -4.48 2.98
N LEU A 102 1.54 -5.02 4.05
CA LEU A 102 0.17 -4.75 4.47
C LEU A 102 0.14 -4.48 5.98
N ASN A 103 -0.10 -3.22 6.35
CA ASN A 103 -0.15 -2.79 7.74
C ASN A 103 -1.51 -2.13 8.04
N ALA A 104 -2.13 -2.50 9.16
CA ALA A 104 -3.37 -1.89 9.65
C ALA A 104 -3.21 -1.52 11.13
N SER A 105 -3.18 -0.23 11.42
CA SER A 105 -3.33 0.31 12.77
C SER A 105 -4.81 0.56 13.05
N SER A 106 -5.61 -0.50 13.05
CA SER A 106 -6.99 -0.41 13.52
C SER A 106 -7.07 -1.04 14.90
N PRO A 107 -7.22 -0.23 15.98
CA PRO A 107 -7.53 -0.74 17.31
C PRO A 107 -8.81 -1.59 17.31
N ILE A 108 -9.70 -1.39 16.33
CA ILE A 108 -10.96 -2.14 16.19
C ILE A 108 -10.68 -3.61 15.84
N LEU A 109 -9.72 -3.89 14.96
CA LEU A 109 -9.35 -5.26 14.62
C LEU A 109 -8.48 -5.91 15.72
N GLN A 110 -7.60 -5.14 16.38
CA GLN A 110 -6.84 -5.64 17.54
C GLN A 110 -7.73 -6.06 18.72
N LYS A 111 -8.91 -5.45 18.88
CA LYS A 111 -9.87 -5.84 19.93
C LYS A 111 -10.69 -7.10 19.60
N GLN A 112 -10.62 -7.59 18.36
CA GLN A 112 -11.36 -8.78 17.91
C GLN A 112 -10.48 -10.04 17.85
N VAL A 113 -9.23 -9.96 18.31
CA VAL A 113 -8.28 -11.09 18.45
C VAL A 113 -8.01 -11.35 19.92
#